data_AF-A0A2N0WYV3-F1
#
_entry.id   AF-A0A2N0WYV3-F1
#
_cell.length_a   1.000
_cell.length_b   1.000
_cell.length_c   1.000
_cell.angle_alpha   90.00
_cell.angle_beta   90.00
_cell.angle_gamma   90.00
#
_symmetry.space_group_name_H-M   'P 1'
#
loop_
_entity.id
_entity.type
_entity.pdbx_description
1 polymer ?
#
loop_
_entity_poly.entity_id
_entity_poly.type
_entity_poly.pdbx_seq_one_letter_code
_entity_poly.pdbx_strand_id
1 'polypeptide(L)'
;MSKNSISLKWIFYTFLIGLSLNACLSIFTISQVEFSIFPFFTLFFTVNHFYGFYIKEANNEVSIRPAWATFFMGIFAYSAFTGALYPELGSNFISITITLLLAIWLMYKWMFKDNHYEA
;
A
#
# COMPACT_ATOMS: atom_id res chain seq x y z
N MET A 1 17.55 -15.57 -19.00
CA MET A 1 16.25 -15.56 -18.29
C MET A 1 16.36 -14.62 -17.11
N SER A 2 15.73 -13.43 -17.18
CA SER A 2 15.69 -12.50 -16.05
C SER A 2 14.85 -13.09 -14.93
N LYS A 3 15.41 -13.18 -13.72
CA LYS A 3 14.72 -13.66 -12.52
C LYS A 3 13.44 -12.82 -12.33
N ASN A 4 12.27 -13.45 -12.46
CA ASN A 4 10.96 -12.79 -12.45
C ASN A 4 10.54 -12.51 -10.99
N SER A 5 11.36 -11.73 -10.28
CA SER A 5 11.22 -11.43 -8.86
C SER A 5 10.37 -10.19 -8.63
N ILE A 6 9.60 -10.20 -7.55
CA ILE A 6 8.79 -9.05 -7.13
C ILE A 6 9.71 -7.86 -6.80
N SER A 7 9.43 -6.69 -7.37
CA SER A 7 10.19 -5.46 -7.11
C SER A 7 9.79 -4.86 -5.78
N LEU A 8 10.73 -4.86 -4.82
CA LEU A 8 10.55 -4.22 -3.52
C LEU A 8 10.17 -2.74 -3.65
N LYS A 9 10.75 -2.05 -4.65
CA LYS A 9 10.48 -0.63 -4.90
C LYS A 9 9.00 -0.41 -5.21
N TRP A 10 8.41 -1.26 -6.04
CA TRP A 10 6.99 -1.16 -6.39
C TRP A 10 6.12 -1.26 -5.15
N ILE A 11 6.33 -2.30 -4.34
CA ILE A 11 5.62 -2.52 -3.07
C ILE A 11 5.71 -1.31 -2.14
N PHE A 12 6.93 -0.79 -1.96
CA PHE A 12 7.19 0.34 -1.07
C PHE A 12 6.45 1.61 -1.52
N TYR A 13 6.59 1.96 -2.80
CA TYR A 13 5.95 3.16 -3.32
C TYR A 13 4.43 3.02 -3.34
N THR A 14 3.86 1.90 -3.77
CA THR A 14 2.40 1.75 -3.79
C THR A 14 1.80 1.76 -2.39
N PHE A 15 2.47 1.19 -1.39
CA PHE A 15 2.07 1.34 0.02
C PHE A 15 2.02 2.80 0.45
N LEU A 16 3.09 3.57 0.19
CA LEU A 16 3.14 5.00 0.52
C LEU A 16 2.07 5.82 -0.22
N ILE A 17 1.78 5.50 -1.50
CA ILE A 17 0.70 6.16 -2.25
C ILE A 17 -0.64 5.92 -1.56
N GLY A 18 -0.96 4.67 -1.21
CA GLY A 18 -2.22 4.35 -0.54
C GLY A 18 -2.35 5.02 0.83
N LEU A 19 -1.27 4.97 1.62
CA LEU A 19 -1.21 5.58 2.96
C LEU A 19 -1.42 7.10 2.89
N SER A 20 -0.67 7.79 2.03
CA SER A 20 -0.72 9.24 1.88
C SER A 20 -2.01 9.73 1.24
N LEU A 21 -2.57 8.97 0.29
CA LEU A 21 -3.87 9.27 -0.31
C LEU A 21 -4.98 9.24 0.74
N ASN A 22 -5.03 8.19 1.56
CA ASN A 22 -6.04 8.10 2.61
C ASN A 22 -5.87 9.21 3.65
N ALA A 23 -4.63 9.53 4.05
CA ALA A 23 -4.35 10.66 4.93
C ALA A 23 -4.83 12.01 4.37
N CYS A 24 -4.61 12.28 3.07
CA CYS A 24 -5.12 13.48 2.42
C CYS A 24 -6.66 13.55 2.49
N LEU A 25 -7.34 12.44 2.23
CA LEU A 25 -8.81 12.37 2.28
C LEU A 25 -9.33 12.52 3.72
N SER A 26 -8.67 11.91 4.70
CA SER A 26 -9.05 11.99 6.10
C SER A 26 -8.97 13.42 6.64
N ILE A 27 -7.97 14.21 6.23
CA ILE A 27 -7.87 15.64 6.59
C ILE A 27 -9.13 16.43 6.18
N PHE A 28 -9.79 16.06 5.08
CA PHE A 28 -11.00 16.76 4.61
C PHE A 28 -12.30 16.14 5.10
N THR A 29 -12.30 14.88 5.54
CA THR A 29 -13.52 14.13 5.85
C THR A 29 -13.71 13.84 7.33
N ILE A 30 -12.64 13.86 8.14
CA ILE A 30 -12.66 13.53 9.57
C ILE A 30 -12.26 14.76 10.37
N SER A 31 -13.19 15.30 11.15
CA SER A 31 -12.99 16.52 11.95
C SER A 31 -11.87 16.45 12.98
N GLN A 32 -11.55 15.24 13.46
CA GLN A 32 -10.53 14.97 14.47
C GLN A 32 -9.11 14.97 13.89
N VAL A 33 -8.99 14.76 12.58
CA VAL A 33 -7.68 14.71 11.92
C VAL A 33 -7.23 16.14 11.64
N GLU A 34 -6.14 16.54 12.30
CA GLU A 34 -5.56 17.87 12.12
C GLU A 34 -5.03 18.07 10.71
N PHE A 35 -5.15 19.30 10.21
CA PHE A 35 -4.60 19.66 8.92
C PHE A 35 -3.07 19.49 8.90
N SER A 36 -2.57 18.81 7.88
CA SER A 36 -1.14 18.62 7.64
C SER A 36 -0.83 18.65 6.16
N ILE A 37 0.22 19.39 5.78
CA ILE A 37 0.67 19.48 4.38
C ILE A 37 1.53 18.28 3.96
N PHE A 38 2.08 17.54 4.93
CA PHE A 38 3.03 16.46 4.68
C PHE A 38 2.47 15.28 3.86
N PRO A 39 1.22 14.82 4.08
CA PRO A 39 0.62 13.78 3.25
C PRO A 39 0.54 14.15 1.77
N PHE A 40 0.26 15.42 1.45
CA PHE A 40 0.17 15.91 0.07
C PHE A 40 1.53 15.88 -0.63
N PHE A 41 2.58 16.38 0.03
CA PHE A 41 3.94 16.30 -0.50
C PHE A 41 4.39 14.84 -0.65
N THR A 42 4.10 14.00 0.34
CA THR A 42 4.42 12.56 0.30
C THR A 42 3.75 11.91 -0.89
N LEU A 43 2.45 12.15 -1.10
CA LEU A 43 1.70 11.63 -2.23
C LEU A 43 2.30 12.09 -3.55
N PHE A 44 2.55 13.40 -3.69
CA PHE A 44 3.15 13.97 -4.89
C PHE A 44 4.49 13.32 -5.23
N PHE A 45 5.45 13.30 -4.29
CA PHE A 45 6.78 12.74 -4.55
C PHE A 45 6.73 11.23 -4.81
N THR A 46 5.91 10.50 -4.06
CA THR A 46 5.81 9.04 -4.18
C THR A 46 5.19 8.63 -5.52
N VAL A 47 4.13 9.32 -5.97
CA VAL A 47 3.52 9.08 -7.29
C VAL A 47 4.51 9.40 -8.41
N ASN A 48 5.22 10.52 -8.34
CA ASN A 48 6.20 10.90 -9.36
C ASN A 48 7.34 9.88 -9.45
N HIS A 49 7.90 9.44 -8.32
CA HIS A 49 8.94 8.42 -8.31
C HIS A 49 8.42 7.07 -8.81
N PHE A 50 7.24 6.65 -8.38
CA PHE A 50 6.64 5.40 -8.82
C PHE A 50 6.38 5.40 -10.31
N TYR A 51 5.87 6.50 -10.87
CA TYR A 51 5.66 6.63 -12.31
C TYR A 51 6.96 6.45 -13.10
N GLY A 52 8.06 7.04 -12.62
CA GLY A 52 9.38 6.83 -13.21
C GLY A 52 9.84 5.37 -13.19
N PHE A 53 9.58 4.63 -12.10
CA PHE A 53 9.86 3.19 -12.03
C PHE A 53 8.94 2.36 -12.91
N TYR A 54 7.65 2.69 -12.94
CA TYR A 54 6.64 2.00 -13.75
C TYR A 54 7.01 2.02 -15.24
N ILE A 55 7.43 3.17 -15.76
CA ILE A 55 7.87 3.29 -17.16
C ILE A 55 9.17 2.54 -17.42
N LYS A 56 10.15 2.61 -16.50
CA LYS A 56 11.45 1.94 -16.65
C LYS A 56 11.37 0.42 -16.53
N GLU A 57 10.41 -0.09 -15.77
CA GLU A 57 10.19 -1.51 -15.48
C GLU A 57 8.85 -1.98 -16.09
N ALA A 58 8.48 -1.50 -17.27
CA ALA A 58 7.19 -1.80 -17.91
C ALA A 58 6.92 -3.31 -18.11
N ASN A 59 7.96 -4.13 -18.20
CA ASN A 59 7.87 -5.59 -18.35
C ASN A 59 7.72 -6.34 -17.01
N ASN A 60 7.57 -5.65 -15.87
CA ASN A 60 7.51 -6.26 -14.53
C ASN A 60 6.09 -6.65 -14.11
N GLU A 61 5.44 -7.49 -14.91
CA GLU A 61 4.05 -7.91 -14.68
C GLU A 61 3.85 -8.64 -13.34
N VAL A 62 4.89 -9.34 -12.86
CA VAL A 62 4.85 -10.08 -11.59
C VAL A 62 4.62 -9.16 -10.39
N SER A 63 5.09 -7.90 -10.47
CA SER A 63 5.00 -6.90 -9.40
C SER A 63 3.69 -6.13 -9.37
N ILE A 64 2.87 -6.19 -10.43
CA ILE A 64 1.59 -5.46 -10.52
C ILE A 64 0.62 -5.91 -9.42
N ARG A 65 0.39 -7.22 -9.26
CA ARG A 65 -0.56 -7.72 -8.24
C ARG A 65 -0.11 -7.39 -6.80
N PRO A 66 1.16 -7.61 -6.41
CA PRO A 66 1.68 -7.15 -5.11
C PRO A 66 1.59 -5.64 -4.90
N ALA A 67 1.80 -4.85 -5.95
CA ALA A 67 1.71 -3.39 -5.89
C ALA A 67 0.27 -2.93 -5.57
N TRP A 68 -0.74 -3.52 -6.21
CA TRP A 68 -2.14 -3.24 -5.85
C TRP A 68 -2.49 -3.66 -4.43
N ALA A 69 -2.06 -4.85 -4.00
CA ALA A 69 -2.32 -5.31 -2.64
C ALA A 69 -1.71 -4.36 -1.59
N THR A 70 -0.51 -3.85 -1.85
CA THR A 70 0.20 -2.93 -0.94
C THR A 70 -0.37 -1.52 -0.99
N PHE A 71 -0.89 -1.06 -2.13
CA PHE A 71 -1.68 0.17 -2.21
C PHE A 71 -2.91 0.12 -1.30
N PHE A 72 -3.73 -0.93 -1.41
CA PHE A 72 -4.89 -1.08 -0.52
C PHE A 72 -4.48 -1.25 0.94
N MET A 73 -3.40 -2.00 1.20
CA MET A 73 -2.84 -2.11 2.55
C MET A 73 -2.47 -0.74 3.12
N GLY A 74 -1.89 0.17 2.34
CA GLY A 74 -1.60 1.54 2.77
C GLY A 74 -2.87 2.31 3.16
N ILE A 75 -3.91 2.25 2.33
CA ILE A 75 -5.21 2.87 2.63
C ILE A 75 -5.76 2.34 3.96
N PHE A 76 -5.96 1.02 4.05
CA PHE A 76 -6.58 0.42 5.22
C PHE A 76 -5.72 0.52 6.49
N ALA A 77 -4.39 0.53 6.36
CA ALA A 77 -3.50 0.76 7.49
C ALA A 77 -3.69 2.16 8.10
N TYR A 78 -3.80 3.21 7.26
CA TYR A 78 -4.06 4.56 7.77
C TYR A 78 -5.46 4.67 8.39
N SER A 79 -6.49 4.05 7.80
CA SER A 79 -7.82 4.01 8.39
C SER A 79 -7.83 3.27 9.73
N ALA A 80 -7.11 2.15 9.83
CA ALA A 80 -7.00 1.38 11.06
C ALA A 80 -6.28 2.17 12.16
N PHE A 81 -5.20 2.87 11.80
CA PHE A 81 -4.45 3.76 12.67
C PHE A 81 -5.31 4.92 13.18
N THR A 82 -6.04 5.60 12.28
CA THR A 82 -6.92 6.70 12.64
C THR A 82 -8.05 6.25 13.57
N GLY A 83 -8.68 5.11 13.29
CA GLY A 83 -9.71 4.56 14.19
C GLY A 83 -9.16 4.05 15.53
N ALA A 84 -7.86 3.72 15.61
CA ALA A 84 -7.20 3.42 16.89
C ALA A 84 -6.87 4.69 17.69
N LEU A 85 -6.50 5.78 17.02
CA LEU A 85 -6.23 7.07 17.64
C LEU A 85 -7.51 7.77 18.13
N TYR A 86 -8.59 7.63 17.38
CA TYR A 86 -9.88 8.28 17.64
C TYR A 86 -11.00 7.22 17.75
N PRO A 87 -11.12 6.50 18.89
CA PRO A 87 -12.11 5.44 19.08
C PRO A 87 -13.57 5.88 18.88
N GLU A 88 -13.85 7.18 19.01
CA GLU A 88 -15.16 7.79 18.76
C GLU A 88 -15.61 7.70 17.29
N LEU A 89 -14.70 7.47 16.36
CA LEU A 89 -15.01 7.22 14.94
C LEU A 89 -15.63 5.83 14.70
N GLY A 90 -15.67 4.99 15.74
CA GLY A 90 -16.19 3.64 15.67
C GLY A 90 -15.10 2.58 15.46
N SER A 91 -15.53 1.36 15.17
CA SER A 91 -14.62 0.22 15.10
C SER A 91 -13.68 0.28 13.89
N ASN A 92 -12.39 0.07 14.14
CA ASN A 92 -11.38 -0.11 13.08
C ASN A 92 -11.22 -1.58 12.62
N PHE A 93 -12.10 -2.49 13.07
CA PHE A 93 -11.99 -3.93 12.83
C PHE A 93 -11.90 -4.27 11.35
N ILE A 94 -12.76 -3.71 10.51
CA ILE A 94 -12.76 -3.98 9.05
C ILE A 94 -11.42 -3.57 8.43
N SER A 95 -10.93 -2.38 8.76
CA SER A 95 -9.67 -1.85 8.23
C SER A 95 -8.48 -2.73 8.62
N ILE A 96 -8.40 -3.16 9.88
CA ILE A 96 -7.29 -4.01 10.33
C ILE A 96 -7.40 -5.44 9.77
N THR A 97 -8.61 -5.98 9.64
CA THR A 97 -8.83 -7.31 9.03
C THR A 97 -8.39 -7.32 7.57
N ILE A 98 -8.78 -6.33 6.78
CA ILE A 98 -8.37 -6.26 5.36
C ILE A 98 -6.86 -6.09 5.25
N THR A 99 -6.26 -5.21 6.05
CA THR A 99 -4.80 -5.01 6.09
C THR A 99 -4.08 -6.33 6.39
N LEU A 100 -4.56 -7.09 7.37
CA LEU A 100 -3.97 -8.37 7.78
C LEU A 100 -4.11 -9.44 6.68
N LEU A 101 -5.28 -9.57 6.06
CA LEU A 101 -5.51 -10.53 4.98
C LEU A 101 -4.57 -10.26 3.79
N LEU A 102 -4.42 -8.99 3.40
CA LEU A 102 -3.51 -8.58 2.34
C LEU A 102 -2.04 -8.83 2.72
N ALA A 103 -1.66 -8.58 3.98
CA ALA A 103 -0.30 -8.83 4.47
C ALA A 103 0.03 -10.33 4.48
N ILE A 104 -0.88 -11.17 4.98
CA ILE A 104 -0.72 -12.63 4.96
C ILE A 104 -0.60 -13.13 3.52
N TRP A 105 -1.45 -12.66 2.61
CA TRP A 105 -1.39 -13.05 1.20
C TRP A 105 -0.08 -12.63 0.55
N LEU A 106 0.40 -11.40 0.82
CA LEU A 106 1.66 -10.90 0.28
C LEU A 106 2.85 -11.71 0.81
N MET A 107 2.88 -12.01 2.11
CA MET A 107 3.91 -12.85 2.73
C MET A 107 3.90 -14.27 2.16
N TYR A 108 2.72 -14.88 2.03
CA TYR A 108 2.58 -16.20 1.43
C TYR A 108 3.10 -16.21 -0.01
N LYS A 109 2.73 -15.20 -0.79
CA LYS A 109 3.20 -15.06 -2.18
C LYS A 109 4.70 -14.82 -2.29
N TRP A 110 5.33 -14.16 -1.32
CA TRP A 110 6.77 -13.98 -1.32
C TRP A 110 7.48 -15.28 -0.92
N MET A 111 7.01 -15.95 0.14
CA MET A 111 7.65 -17.13 0.72
C MET A 111 7.48 -18.40 -0.13
N PHE A 112 6.31 -18.61 -0.74
CA PHE A 112 5.97 -19.89 -1.39
C PHE A 112 6.00 -19.86 -2.92
N LYS A 113 6.18 -18.68 -3.55
CA LYS A 113 6.20 -18.57 -5.02
C LYS A 113 7.56 -18.87 -5.66
N ASP A 114 8.61 -19.10 -4.87
CA ASP A 114 9.91 -19.59 -5.38
C ASP A 114 9.94 -21.11 -5.59
N ASN A 115 8.89 -21.85 -5.23
CA ASN A 115 8.79 -23.31 -5.43
C ASN A 115 7.52 -23.66 -6.24
N HIS A 116 7.68 -24.46 -7.31
CA HIS A 116 6.67 -25.01 -8.24
C HIS A 116 6.31 -24.07 -9.42
N TYR A 117 6.61 -24.39 -10.68
CA TYR A 117 6.46 -25.68 -11.38
C TYR A 117 7.61 -25.93 -12.38
N GLU A 118 8.49 -26.88 -12.07
CA GLU A 118 9.13 -27.72 -13.10
C GLU A 118 8.54 -29.11 -12.91
N ALA A 119 7.58 -29.47 -13.76
CA ALA A 119 7.04 -30.81 -13.94
C ALA A 119 6.96 -31.07 -15.44
#